data_AF-A0A937T923-F1
#
_entry.id   AF-A0A937T923-F1
#
_cell.length_a   1.000
_cell.length_b   1.000
_cell.length_c   1.000
_cell.angle_alpha   90.00
_cell.angle_beta   90.00
_cell.angle_gamma   90.00
#
_symmetry.space_group_name_H-M   'P 1'
#
loop_
_entity.id
_entity.type
_entity.pdbx_description
1 polymer ?
#
loop_
_entity_poly.entity_id
_entity_poly.type
_entity_poly.pdbx_seq_one_letter_code
_entity_poly.pdbx_strand_id
1 'polypeptide(L)'
;MPHLLRCVKQAKWAKSSIEPWLGTGDIPADPLGDFATQCNKLSVYRIEDGEEQIKQVAAAYAAGRQRPDKLDYLLFDIAILELCGIRASSTPGRTKDAEVNMWHLDLVELSGMKLVDLVSEVLNSDYETGRYLPKQVDQLVTEAVVAGRIPEASVPTKFSVRASRD
;
A
#
# COMPACT_ATOMS: atom_id res chain seq x y z
N MET A 1 -6.60 15.00 -6.68
CA MET A 1 -7.25 14.68 -5.39
C MET A 1 -6.33 13.74 -4.63
N PRO A 2 -6.34 13.73 -3.28
CA PRO A 2 -5.48 12.84 -2.52
C PRO A 2 -5.92 11.38 -2.67
N HIS A 3 -4.95 10.48 -2.79
CA HIS A 3 -5.18 9.05 -2.93
C HIS A 3 -4.74 8.31 -1.66
N LEU A 4 -5.27 7.11 -1.48
CA LEU A 4 -4.82 6.16 -0.47
C LEU A 4 -4.09 5.01 -1.14
N LEU A 5 -2.89 4.70 -0.63
CA LEU A 5 -2.05 3.60 -1.08
C LEU A 5 -2.07 2.46 -0.07
N ARG A 6 -2.27 1.24 -0.58
CA ARG A 6 -2.05 0.01 0.17
C ARG A 6 -1.23 -0.99 -0.63
N CYS A 7 -0.27 -1.65 0.02
CA CYS A 7 0.42 -2.79 -0.59
C CYS A 7 -0.54 -4.00 -0.62
N VAL A 8 -0.72 -4.59 -1.79
CA VAL A 8 -1.68 -5.67 -2.05
C VAL A 8 -1.02 -6.76 -2.89
N LYS A 9 -1.78 -7.75 -3.40
CA LYS A 9 -1.34 -8.62 -4.50
C LYS A 9 -2.13 -8.23 -5.75
N GLN A 10 -1.47 -7.67 -6.75
CA GLN A 10 -2.14 -7.13 -7.94
C GLN A 10 -3.07 -8.14 -8.63
N ALA A 11 -2.70 -9.43 -8.62
CA ALA A 11 -3.50 -10.50 -9.24
C ALA A 11 -4.92 -10.63 -8.67
N LYS A 12 -5.14 -10.22 -7.41
CA LYS A 12 -6.47 -10.25 -6.77
C LYS A 12 -7.34 -9.06 -7.19
N TRP A 13 -6.74 -8.02 -7.76
CA TRP A 13 -7.37 -6.75 -8.13
C TRP A 13 -7.34 -6.51 -9.64
N ALA A 14 -7.14 -7.55 -10.44
CA ALA A 14 -7.15 -7.40 -11.89
C ALA A 14 -8.58 -7.06 -12.34
N LYS A 15 -8.77 -5.90 -12.98
CA LYS A 15 -10.04 -5.41 -13.56
C LYS A 15 -10.68 -6.34 -14.61
N SER A 16 -10.06 -7.48 -14.91
CA SER A 16 -10.51 -8.38 -15.96
C SER A 16 -11.76 -9.14 -15.52
N SER A 17 -12.90 -8.51 -15.83
CA SER A 17 -14.22 -9.12 -15.99
C SER A 17 -14.98 -9.31 -14.69
N ILE A 18 -16.19 -8.75 -14.65
CA ILE A 18 -17.28 -9.26 -13.82
C ILE A 18 -17.34 -10.76 -14.10
N GLU A 19 -16.93 -11.54 -13.11
CA GLU A 19 -16.90 -12.98 -13.20
C GLU A 19 -18.34 -13.47 -13.41
N PRO A 20 -18.64 -14.27 -14.46
CA PRO A 20 -20.02 -14.66 -14.79
C PRO A 20 -20.75 -15.43 -13.68
N TRP A 21 -20.01 -15.95 -12.70
CA TRP A 21 -20.55 -16.67 -11.55
C TRP A 21 -20.94 -15.75 -10.39
N LEU A 22 -20.57 -14.46 -10.42
CA LEU A 22 -20.95 -13.50 -9.39
C LEU A 22 -22.42 -13.10 -9.54
N GLY A 23 -23.15 -13.13 -8.42
CA GLY A 23 -24.50 -12.60 -8.35
C GLY A 23 -24.54 -11.08 -8.51
N THR A 24 -25.73 -10.53 -8.78
CA THR A 24 -25.93 -9.08 -8.78
C THR A 24 -25.62 -8.50 -7.40
N GLY A 25 -24.69 -7.54 -7.34
CA GLY A 25 -24.25 -6.92 -6.10
C GLY A 25 -23.22 -7.74 -5.30
N ASP A 26 -22.78 -8.88 -5.83
CA ASP A 26 -21.71 -9.67 -5.23
C ASP A 26 -20.33 -9.16 -5.67
N ILE A 27 -19.31 -9.44 -4.86
CA ILE A 27 -17.93 -9.05 -5.14
C ILE A 27 -16.98 -10.25 -5.01
N PRO A 28 -15.87 -10.30 -5.76
CA PRO A 28 -14.85 -11.32 -5.54
C PRO A 28 -14.34 -11.28 -4.09
N ALA A 29 -14.19 -12.46 -3.48
CA ALA A 29 -13.69 -12.57 -2.11
C ALA A 29 -12.17 -12.31 -1.99
N ASP A 30 -11.42 -12.51 -3.08
CA ASP A 30 -9.96 -12.40 -3.10
C ASP A 30 -9.41 -11.03 -2.66
N PRO A 31 -9.93 -9.90 -3.18
CA PRO A 31 -9.63 -8.55 -2.70
C PRO A 31 -9.80 -8.34 -1.19
N LEU A 32 -10.84 -8.92 -0.57
CA LEU A 32 -11.10 -8.78 0.87
C LEU A 32 -9.91 -9.28 1.70
N GLY A 33 -9.24 -10.34 1.24
CA GLY A 33 -8.06 -10.88 1.92
C GLY A 33 -6.86 -9.93 1.94
N ASP A 34 -6.72 -9.04 0.95
CA ASP A 34 -5.67 -8.00 0.99
C ASP A 34 -6.04 -6.83 1.91
N PHE A 35 -7.33 -6.67 2.18
CA PHE A 35 -7.89 -5.70 3.11
C PHE A 35 -8.12 -6.30 4.50
N ALA A 36 -7.47 -7.42 4.82
CA ALA A 36 -7.52 -8.02 6.13
C ALA A 36 -7.11 -7.01 7.23
N THR A 37 -8.00 -6.83 8.20
CA THR A 37 -7.83 -5.87 9.29
C THR A 37 -7.08 -6.47 10.47
N GLN A 38 -6.42 -5.62 11.26
CA GLN A 38 -5.92 -5.99 12.58
C GLN A 38 -6.63 -5.13 13.62
N CYS A 39 -7.31 -5.78 14.58
CA CYS A 39 -8.10 -5.08 15.61
C CYS A 39 -9.12 -4.08 15.02
N ASN A 40 -9.82 -4.46 13.94
CA ASN A 40 -10.78 -3.62 13.20
C ASN A 40 -10.17 -2.34 12.61
N LYS A 41 -8.87 -2.39 12.31
CA LYS A 41 -8.13 -1.32 11.64
C LYS A 41 -7.48 -1.78 10.35
N LEU A 42 -7.38 -0.88 9.38
CA LEU A 42 -6.67 -1.10 8.13
C LEU A 42 -5.65 0.01 7.89
N SER A 43 -4.38 -0.38 7.82
CA SER A 43 -3.28 0.54 7.55
C SER A 43 -3.20 0.93 6.07
N VAL A 44 -3.13 2.23 5.80
CA VAL A 44 -2.99 2.83 4.47
C VAL A 44 -2.02 4.01 4.53
N TYR A 45 -1.54 4.48 3.38
CA TYR A 45 -0.71 5.67 3.27
C TYR A 45 -1.41 6.71 2.41
N ARG A 46 -1.47 7.95 2.89
CA ARG A 46 -1.99 9.08 2.11
C ARG A 46 -0.94 9.54 1.11
N ILE A 47 -1.35 9.68 -0.15
CA ILE A 47 -0.52 10.14 -1.26
C ILE A 47 -1.11 11.44 -1.81
N GLU A 48 -0.31 12.50 -1.77
CA GLU A 48 -0.64 13.83 -2.31
C GLU A 48 0.22 14.16 -3.54
N ASP A 49 1.52 13.83 -3.51
CA ASP A 49 2.54 14.30 -4.48
C ASP A 49 2.93 13.25 -5.55
N GLY A 50 1.99 12.41 -5.98
CA GLY A 50 2.16 11.54 -7.15
C GLY A 50 3.23 10.45 -7.02
N GLU A 51 3.93 10.15 -8.12
CA GLU A 51 4.76 8.94 -8.28
C GLU A 51 5.94 8.86 -7.29
N GLU A 52 6.52 9.99 -6.89
CA GLU A 52 7.68 9.99 -5.99
C GLU A 52 7.30 9.57 -4.56
N GLN A 53 6.15 10.00 -4.05
CA GLN A 53 5.65 9.51 -2.76
C GLN A 53 5.34 8.01 -2.80
N ILE A 54 4.79 7.52 -3.92
CA ILE A 54 4.52 6.08 -4.12
C ILE A 54 5.82 5.27 -4.05
N LYS A 55 6.88 5.75 -4.72
CA LYS A 55 8.22 5.15 -4.67
C LYS A 55 8.80 5.14 -3.25
N GLN A 56 8.65 6.24 -2.51
CA GLN A 56 9.11 6.33 -1.13
C GLN A 56 8.37 5.34 -0.21
N VAL A 57 7.03 5.27 -0.30
CA VAL A 57 6.25 4.28 0.45
C VAL A 57 6.67 2.85 0.09
N ALA A 58 6.89 2.57 -1.19
CA ALA A 58 7.36 1.26 -1.65
C ALA A 58 8.74 0.91 -1.07
N ALA A 59 9.69 1.86 -1.07
CA ALA A 59 11.01 1.70 -0.49
C ALA A 59 10.92 1.42 1.02
N ALA A 60 10.18 2.25 1.75
CA ALA A 60 10.00 2.13 3.20
C ALA A 60 9.34 0.81 3.61
N TYR A 61 8.33 0.36 2.86
CA TYR A 61 7.68 -0.92 3.07
C TYR A 61 8.63 -2.09 2.76
N ALA A 62 9.39 -1.99 1.67
CA ALA A 62 10.32 -3.04 1.25
C ALA A 62 11.53 -3.18 2.18
N ALA A 63 12.04 -2.09 2.75
CA ALA A 63 13.15 -2.08 3.69
C ALA A 63 12.85 -2.90 4.97
N GLY A 64 11.57 -3.06 5.33
CA GLY A 64 11.15 -3.94 6.42
C GLY A 64 11.18 -5.44 6.09
N ARG A 65 11.39 -5.83 4.82
CA ARG A 65 11.40 -7.22 4.36
C ARG A 65 12.80 -7.81 4.41
N GLN A 66 12.91 -9.14 4.53
CA GLN A 66 14.19 -9.85 4.62
C GLN A 66 15.01 -9.87 3.31
N ARG A 67 14.37 -9.66 2.16
CA ARG A 67 15.00 -9.64 0.84
C ARG A 67 14.19 -8.77 -0.13
N PRO A 68 14.81 -8.26 -1.20
CA PRO A 68 14.06 -7.70 -2.33
C PRO A 68 13.15 -8.77 -2.94
N ASP A 69 11.89 -8.41 -3.12
CA ASP A 69 10.88 -9.21 -3.83
C ASP A 69 9.92 -8.23 -4.51
N LYS A 70 9.06 -8.72 -5.39
CA LYS A 70 8.05 -7.88 -6.04
C LYS A 70 7.17 -7.18 -5.00
N LEU A 71 6.80 -5.95 -5.30
CA LEU A 71 5.89 -5.17 -4.49
C LEU A 71 4.77 -4.67 -5.39
N ASP A 72 3.56 -5.10 -5.06
CA ASP A 72 2.34 -4.66 -5.73
C ASP A 72 1.63 -3.67 -4.80
N TYR A 73 1.03 -2.64 -5.39
CA TYR A 73 0.24 -1.65 -4.66
C TYR A 73 -1.06 -1.33 -5.38
N LEU A 74 -2.00 -0.81 -4.60
CA LEU A 74 -3.29 -0.30 -5.01
C LEU A 74 -3.38 1.16 -4.58
N LEU A 75 -3.87 2.01 -5.47
CA LEU A 75 -4.22 3.41 -5.24
C LEU A 75 -5.71 3.60 -5.51
N PHE A 76 -6.40 4.26 -4.59
CA PHE A 76 -7.82 4.61 -4.73
C PHE A 76 -8.10 5.97 -4.12
N ASP A 77 -9.17 6.62 -4.56
CA ASP A 77 -9.55 7.96 -4.09
C ASP A 77 -9.96 7.94 -2.61
N ILE A 78 -9.49 8.93 -1.84
CA ILE A 78 -9.88 9.08 -0.44
C ILE A 78 -11.39 9.31 -0.26
N ALA A 79 -12.07 9.87 -1.27
CA ALA A 79 -13.51 10.14 -1.24
C ALA A 79 -14.35 8.88 -1.02
N ILE A 80 -13.84 7.70 -1.37
CA ILE A 80 -14.47 6.40 -1.10
C ILE A 80 -14.71 6.19 0.40
N LEU A 81 -13.83 6.70 1.26
CA LEU A 81 -14.02 6.59 2.71
C LEU A 81 -15.30 7.30 3.18
N GLU A 82 -15.60 8.47 2.61
CA GLU A 82 -16.80 9.23 2.94
C GLU A 82 -18.06 8.51 2.48
N LEU A 83 -18.03 7.95 1.25
CA LEU A 83 -19.12 7.14 0.70
C LEU A 83 -19.44 5.93 1.59
N CYS A 84 -18.41 5.25 2.11
CA CYS A 84 -18.58 4.09 2.98
C CYS A 84 -18.80 4.44 4.47
N GLY A 85 -18.79 5.72 4.86
CA GLY A 85 -18.86 6.13 6.26
C GLY A 85 -17.70 5.59 7.12
N ILE A 86 -16.51 5.49 6.54
CA ILE A 86 -15.29 4.99 7.19
C ILE A 86 -14.50 6.15 7.77
N ARG A 87 -14.05 5.99 9.01
CA ARG A 87 -13.20 6.97 9.68
C ARG A 87 -11.73 6.63 9.48
N ALA A 88 -10.91 7.65 9.27
CA ALA A 88 -9.46 7.54 9.27
C ALA A 88 -8.88 8.26 10.50
N SER A 89 -7.85 7.67 11.09
CA SER A 89 -7.07 8.26 12.18
C SER A 89 -5.62 8.35 11.75
N SER A 90 -5.02 9.54 11.84
CA SER A 90 -3.58 9.68 11.63
C SER A 90 -2.83 9.01 12.78
N THR A 91 -1.99 8.05 12.42
CA THR A 91 -1.15 7.31 13.36
C THR A 91 0.23 7.15 12.72
N PRO A 92 1.33 7.35 13.48
CA PRO A 92 2.66 7.13 12.93
C PRO A 92 2.83 5.69 12.43
N GLY A 93 3.30 5.56 11.20
CA GLY A 93 3.70 4.28 10.63
C GLY A 93 4.86 3.65 11.39
N ARG A 94 5.20 2.40 11.05
CA ARG A 94 6.29 1.63 11.69
C ARG A 94 7.39 1.23 10.71
N THR A 95 7.47 1.91 9.56
CA THR A 95 8.51 1.67 8.57
C THR A 95 9.86 2.23 9.04
N LYS A 96 10.92 1.92 8.29
CA LYS A 96 12.28 2.45 8.55
C LYS A 96 12.49 3.88 8.03
N ASP A 97 11.49 4.46 7.39
CA ASP A 97 11.49 5.81 6.86
C ASP A 97 10.58 6.70 7.71
N ALA A 98 11.17 7.71 8.36
CA ALA A 98 10.43 8.58 9.30
C ALA A 98 9.42 9.48 8.59
N GLU A 99 9.70 9.89 7.36
CA GLU A 99 8.84 10.77 6.56
C GLU A 99 7.60 9.99 6.11
N VAL A 100 7.79 8.78 5.57
CA VAL A 100 6.68 7.89 5.18
C VAL A 100 5.78 7.55 6.37
N ASN A 101 6.34 7.43 7.57
CA ASN A 101 5.55 7.17 8.77
C ASN A 101 4.58 8.32 9.10
N MET A 102 4.83 9.56 8.64
CA MET A 102 3.91 10.69 8.82
C MET A 102 2.69 10.62 7.88
N TRP A 103 2.80 9.90 6.75
CA TRP A 103 1.72 9.75 5.77
C TRP A 103 0.78 8.59 6.10
N HIS A 104 1.13 7.79 7.11
CA HIS A 104 0.36 6.64 7.53
C HIS A 104 -0.96 7.06 8.20
N LEU A 105 -2.02 6.34 7.85
CA LEU A 105 -3.34 6.43 8.46
C LEU A 105 -3.85 5.03 8.78
N ASP A 106 -4.57 4.90 9.89
CA ASP A 106 -5.41 3.73 10.12
C ASP A 106 -6.85 4.07 9.77
N LEU A 107 -7.47 3.30 8.88
CA LEU A 107 -8.93 3.24 8.79
C LEU A 107 -9.42 2.50 10.02
N VAL A 108 -10.31 3.10 10.81
CA VAL A 108 -10.74 2.60 12.11
C VAL A 108 -12.24 2.28 12.14
N GLU A 109 -12.66 1.54 13.16
CA GLU A 109 -14.06 1.13 13.34
C GLU A 109 -14.62 0.36 12.13
N LEU A 110 -13.77 -0.48 11.52
CA LEU A 110 -14.14 -1.33 10.40
C LEU A 110 -14.94 -2.54 10.89
N SER A 111 -16.17 -2.67 10.40
CA SER A 111 -16.93 -3.91 10.48
C SER A 111 -16.69 -4.74 9.22
N GLY A 112 -17.07 -6.03 9.24
CA GLY A 112 -17.03 -6.86 8.03
C GLY A 112 -17.84 -6.25 6.87
N MET A 113 -19.00 -5.66 7.15
CA MET A 113 -19.82 -5.00 6.14
C MET A 113 -19.14 -3.76 5.56
N LYS A 114 -18.55 -2.89 6.40
CA LYS A 114 -17.78 -1.73 5.90
C LYS A 114 -16.61 -2.15 5.02
N LEU A 115 -16.02 -3.32 5.28
CA LEU A 115 -14.95 -3.85 4.45
C LEU A 115 -15.45 -4.29 3.07
N VAL A 116 -16.60 -4.96 3.03
CA VAL A 116 -17.29 -5.34 1.79
C VAL A 116 -17.65 -4.09 0.99
N ASP A 117 -18.25 -3.10 1.64
CA ASP A 117 -18.63 -1.83 1.02
C ASP A 117 -17.40 -1.11 0.46
N LEU A 118 -16.32 -1.00 1.25
CA LEU A 118 -15.07 -0.39 0.80
C LEU A 118 -14.49 -1.09 -0.43
N VAL A 119 -14.40 -2.42 -0.41
CA VAL A 119 -13.85 -3.16 -1.56
C VAL A 119 -14.76 -3.04 -2.78
N SER A 120 -16.08 -3.08 -2.59
CA SER A 120 -17.05 -2.86 -3.66
C SER A 120 -16.89 -1.48 -4.30
N GLU A 121 -16.83 -0.42 -3.50
CA GLU A 121 -16.65 0.95 -4.00
C GLU A 121 -15.30 1.11 -4.70
N VAL A 122 -14.22 0.53 -4.17
CA VAL A 122 -12.93 0.54 -4.86
C VAL A 122 -13.04 -0.15 -6.22
N LEU A 123 -13.63 -1.35 -6.28
CA LEU A 123 -13.76 -2.11 -7.54
C LEU A 123 -14.64 -1.39 -8.58
N ASN A 124 -15.62 -0.62 -8.14
CA ASN A 124 -16.51 0.18 -8.98
C ASN A 124 -15.96 1.58 -9.31
N SER A 125 -14.77 1.93 -8.81
CA SER A 125 -14.10 3.21 -9.04
C SER A 125 -12.92 3.09 -10.01
N ASP A 126 -12.37 4.24 -10.40
CA ASP A 126 -11.09 4.32 -11.10
C ASP A 126 -9.90 4.18 -10.14
N TYR A 127 -9.68 2.95 -9.66
CA TYR A 127 -8.45 2.61 -8.93
C TYR A 127 -7.29 2.30 -9.87
N GLU A 128 -6.08 2.51 -9.38
CA GLU A 128 -4.83 2.16 -10.06
C GLU A 128 -4.10 1.04 -9.31
N THR A 129 -3.43 0.18 -10.07
CA THR A 129 -2.51 -0.80 -9.49
C THR A 129 -1.14 -0.64 -10.13
N GLY A 130 -0.09 -0.80 -9.34
CA GLY A 130 1.26 -0.83 -9.85
C GLY A 130 2.08 -1.95 -9.26
N ARG A 131 3.19 -2.26 -9.93
CA ARG A 131 4.14 -3.30 -9.54
C ARG A 131 5.56 -2.80 -9.70
N TYR A 132 6.35 -2.95 -8.65
CA TYR A 132 7.80 -2.88 -8.71
C TYR A 132 8.40 -4.29 -8.71
N LEU A 133 9.24 -4.57 -9.69
CA LEU A 133 10.00 -5.82 -9.79
C LEU A 133 11.12 -5.86 -8.74
N PRO A 134 11.64 -7.03 -8.36
CA PRO A 134 12.67 -7.15 -7.33
C PRO A 134 13.88 -6.22 -7.53
N LYS A 135 14.34 -6.05 -8.78
CA LYS A 135 15.44 -5.13 -9.11
C LYS A 135 15.08 -3.66 -8.86
N GLN A 136 13.86 -3.25 -9.19
CA GLN A 136 13.38 -1.89 -8.94
C GLN A 136 13.20 -1.65 -7.43
N VAL A 137 12.68 -2.63 -6.70
CA VAL A 137 12.55 -2.57 -5.24
C VAL A 137 13.93 -2.42 -4.57
N ASP A 138 14.92 -3.20 -5.01
CA ASP A 138 16.29 -3.10 -4.52
C ASP A 138 16.91 -1.72 -4.78
N GLN A 139 16.68 -1.18 -5.98
CA GLN A 139 17.11 0.17 -6.36
C GLN A 139 16.44 1.24 -5.48
N LEU A 140 15.11 1.18 -5.30
CA LEU A 140 14.35 2.13 -4.49
C LEU A 140 14.83 2.17 -3.03
N VAL A 141 15.08 1.00 -2.43
CA VAL A 141 15.63 0.91 -1.07
C VAL A 141 17.04 1.49 -1.01
N THR A 142 17.89 1.18 -2.00
CA THR A 142 19.26 1.71 -2.08
C THR A 142 19.26 3.24 -2.19
N GLU A 143 18.44 3.80 -3.08
CA GLU A 143 18.27 5.25 -3.24
C GLU A 143 17.78 5.92 -1.96
N ALA A 144 16.83 5.30 -1.24
CA ALA A 144 16.36 5.81 0.04
C ALA A 144 17.44 5.79 1.14
N VAL A 145 18.34 4.80 1.13
CA VAL A 145 19.51 4.77 2.03
C VAL A 145 20.52 5.84 1.66
N VAL A 146 20.87 5.98 0.38
CA VAL A 146 21.81 7.02 -0.08
C VAL A 146 21.28 8.42 0.22
N ALA A 147 19.97 8.63 0.10
CA ALA A 147 19.31 9.89 0.46
C ALA A 147 19.21 10.12 1.98
N GLY A 148 19.65 9.18 2.82
CA GLY A 148 19.60 9.28 4.28
C GLY A 148 18.20 9.14 4.90
N ARG A 149 17.18 8.80 4.11
CA ARG A 149 15.80 8.59 4.60
C ARG A 149 15.65 7.28 5.37
N ILE A 150 16.36 6.24 4.93
CA ILE A 150 16.39 4.93 5.58
C ILE A 150 17.81 4.67 6.12
N PRO A 151 17.98 4.38 7.42
CA PRO A 151 19.30 4.06 7.96
C PRO A 151 19.85 2.76 7.36
N GLU A 152 21.08 2.77 6.83
CA GLU A 152 21.74 1.59 6.24
C GLU A 152 21.72 0.38 7.18
N ALA A 153 22.08 0.58 8.45
CA ALA A 153 22.11 -0.47 9.47
C ALA A 153 20.75 -1.13 9.75
N SER A 154 19.65 -0.52 9.29
CA SER A 154 18.29 -1.05 9.46
C SER A 154 17.83 -1.93 8.30
N VAL A 155 18.57 -1.96 7.18
CA VAL A 155 18.23 -2.72 5.98
C VAL A 155 18.95 -4.08 5.98
N PRO A 156 18.25 -5.19 5.67
CA PRO A 156 18.89 -6.50 5.59
C PRO A 156 19.98 -6.59 4.51
N THR A 157 21.02 -7.40 4.77
CA THR A 157 22.21 -7.55 3.91
C THR A 157 21.95 -8.10 2.50
N LYS A 158 20.73 -8.56 2.21
CA LYS A 158 20.32 -9.06 0.89
C LYS A 158 19.97 -7.96 -0.10
N PHE A 159 19.79 -6.72 0.37
CA PHE A 159 19.69 -5.57 -0.51
C PHE A 159 21.09 -5.15 -0.98
N SER A 160 21.20 -4.59 -2.19
CA SER A 160 22.47 -4.17 -2.78
C SER A 160 23.05 -2.88 -2.17
N VAL A 161 22.63 -2.54 -0.94
CA VAL A 161 23.09 -1.37 -0.21
C VAL A 161 24.59 -1.55 0.08
N ARG A 162 25.42 -0.91 -0.74
CA ARG A 162 26.83 -0.71 -0.47
C ARG A 162 27.07 0.78 -0.51
N ALA A 163 27.48 1.34 0.62
CA ALA A 163 28.03 2.68 0.65
C ALA A 163 29.12 2.81 -0.43
N SER A 164 28.99 3.81 -1.28
CA SER A 164 30.15 4.42 -1.93
C SER A 164 31.10 4.80 -0.80
N ARG A 165 32.09 3.95 -0.54
CA ARG A 165 33.23 4.32 0.29
C ARG A 165 34.07 5.24 -0.59
N ASP A 166 33.90 6.54 -0.39
CA ASP A 166 34.91 7.53 -0.79
C ASP A 166 36.20 7.31 0.02
#